data_AF-A0A519VKD8-F1
#
_entry.id   AF-A0A519VKD8-F1
#
_cell.length_a   1.000
_cell.length_b   1.000
_cell.length_c   1.000
_cell.angle_alpha   90.00
_cell.angle_beta   90.00
_cell.angle_gamma   90.00
#
_symmetry.space_group_name_H-M   'P 1'
#
loop_
_entity.id
_entity.type
_entity.pdbx_description
1 polymer ?
#
loop_
_entity_poly.entity_id
_entity_poly.type
_entity_poly.pdbx_seq_one_letter_code
_entity_poly.pdbx_strand_id
1 'polypeptide(L)'
;MLVEKKVKNKYIVAILAIANVALIFHFVFNNRKPQDQLKVSIANGKLLAEAYCQSCHSMPEPSLLSKETWINGALPTMGPFFGINSFKGLDYQPVKDVDEGTFPKEPILDSLQWQSIMDYYYSFAPEQLPAQVKNPSAVKSLPYFSIGLPKTQVVFGKVSMTSFIKVDTTVSPRRIMVSDAMAQKLYVFDDKLNLLTTNAGAGLITDMDFQPGQTLVSNLGQNVEANNQRNGDVSIISIDKEGLASKGRRLFDKLARPVKITHGDLDNDGKMDYLTSEFGNIIGNLSWMRNKGNGNFQKIVLRDKPGVLNTIVYDYNRDGLKDVFALFAQGDEGVFLFTNKGNNKMETRQVLRFPPSYGSTWFDLVDFNRDGYPDIVYTCGDNADYTPILKPYHGVYIFLNDGKNNFNQKYFYPINGCYKALVRDFDKDGDLDIAAISFFPSSLQPEEAFTFLKNNGGYGFSAYKLPINTPFEKGITMDVADLDRDGRLDILLGNGFYNSNEKDPRKQPLFIVLRNNFK
;
A
#
# COMPACT_ATOMS: atom_id res chain seq x y z
N MET A 1 8.40 -58.54 -55.02
CA MET A 1 7.80 -59.04 -53.76
C MET A 1 8.77 -59.23 -52.57
N LEU A 2 10.09 -58.99 -52.72
CA LEU A 2 11.07 -59.12 -51.62
C LEU A 2 11.58 -57.78 -51.03
N VAL A 3 11.23 -56.64 -51.63
CA VAL A 3 11.67 -55.30 -51.18
C VAL A 3 10.71 -54.68 -50.16
N GLU A 4 9.40 -54.93 -50.26
CA GLU A 4 8.39 -54.40 -49.32
C GLU A 4 8.46 -55.03 -47.91
N LYS A 5 8.93 -56.28 -47.78
CA LYS A 5 9.09 -56.94 -46.48
C LYS A 5 10.22 -56.33 -45.63
N LYS A 6 11.28 -55.80 -46.25
CA LYS A 6 12.41 -55.18 -45.52
C LYS A 6 12.09 -53.78 -45.00
N VAL A 7 11.23 -53.02 -45.69
CA VAL A 7 10.83 -51.66 -45.27
C VAL A 7 9.85 -51.72 -44.12
N LYS A 8 8.84 -52.63 -44.16
CA LYS A 8 7.90 -52.85 -43.04
C LYS A 8 8.62 -53.23 -41.73
N ASN A 9 9.69 -54.03 -41.80
CA ASN A 9 10.46 -54.40 -40.61
C ASN A 9 11.24 -53.23 -39.99
N LYS A 10 11.73 -52.25 -40.76
CA LYS A 10 12.44 -51.08 -40.20
C LYS A 10 11.48 -50.14 -39.44
N TYR A 11 10.28 -49.92 -39.96
CA TYR A 11 9.26 -49.11 -39.27
C TYR A 11 8.72 -49.79 -38.02
N ILE A 12 8.53 -51.12 -38.03
CA ILE A 12 8.13 -51.88 -36.85
C ILE A 12 9.23 -51.85 -35.78
N VAL A 13 10.51 -51.97 -36.16
CA VAL A 13 11.64 -51.88 -35.22
C VAL A 13 11.80 -50.45 -34.67
N ALA A 14 11.57 -49.41 -35.47
CA ALA A 14 11.60 -48.02 -35.00
C ALA A 14 10.44 -47.68 -34.05
N ILE A 15 9.22 -48.16 -34.35
CA ILE A 15 8.05 -48.01 -33.48
C ILE A 15 8.25 -48.80 -32.19
N LEU A 16 8.80 -50.02 -32.25
CA LEU A 16 9.15 -50.81 -31.06
C LEU A 16 10.29 -50.15 -30.27
N ALA A 17 11.27 -49.51 -30.90
CA ALA A 17 12.33 -48.80 -30.21
C ALA A 17 11.81 -47.54 -29.49
N ILE A 18 10.93 -46.76 -30.14
CA ILE A 18 10.25 -45.61 -29.53
C ILE A 18 9.31 -46.06 -28.41
N ALA A 19 8.56 -47.15 -28.61
CA ALA A 19 7.70 -47.74 -27.59
C ALA A 19 8.51 -48.28 -26.41
N ASN A 20 9.68 -48.90 -26.64
CA ASN A 20 10.58 -49.36 -25.59
C ASN A 20 11.26 -48.19 -24.86
N VAL A 21 11.64 -47.11 -25.55
CA VAL A 21 12.14 -45.89 -24.89
C VAL A 21 11.02 -45.25 -24.06
N ALA A 22 9.80 -45.15 -24.58
CA ALA A 22 8.64 -44.67 -23.81
C ALA A 22 8.29 -45.58 -22.62
N LEU A 23 8.40 -46.91 -22.78
CA LEU A 23 8.23 -47.89 -21.69
C LEU A 23 9.36 -47.84 -20.68
N ILE A 24 10.60 -47.56 -21.09
CA ILE A 24 11.75 -47.37 -20.19
C ILE A 24 11.60 -46.04 -19.46
N PHE A 25 11.18 -44.95 -20.11
CA PHE A 25 10.83 -43.69 -19.44
C PHE A 25 9.66 -43.91 -18.47
N HIS A 26 8.63 -44.68 -18.85
CA HIS A 26 7.56 -45.06 -17.95
C HIS A 26 8.07 -45.92 -16.77
N PHE A 27 8.92 -46.92 -16.99
CA PHE A 27 9.44 -47.77 -15.91
C PHE A 27 10.49 -47.08 -15.02
N VAL A 28 11.25 -46.12 -15.55
CA VAL A 28 12.32 -45.41 -14.82
C VAL A 28 11.77 -44.21 -14.04
N PHE A 29 10.71 -43.54 -14.51
CA PHE A 29 10.08 -42.43 -13.81
C PHE A 29 8.86 -42.85 -12.97
N ASN A 30 8.15 -43.92 -13.34
CA ASN A 30 6.91 -44.35 -12.68
C ASN A 30 7.12 -45.44 -11.60
N ASN A 31 8.35 -45.95 -11.41
CA ASN A 31 8.71 -46.84 -10.29
C ASN A 31 9.36 -46.13 -9.09
N ARG A 32 9.46 -44.80 -9.12
CA ARG A 32 9.94 -44.06 -7.95
C ARG A 32 8.87 -44.13 -6.87
N LYS A 33 9.30 -44.33 -5.62
CA LYS A 33 8.38 -44.24 -4.48
C LYS A 33 7.72 -42.85 -4.52
N PRO A 34 6.44 -42.70 -4.16
CA PRO A 34 5.76 -41.39 -4.19
C PRO A 34 6.53 -40.26 -3.49
N GLN A 35 7.27 -40.59 -2.43
CA GLN A 35 8.15 -39.66 -1.73
C GLN A 35 9.32 -39.15 -2.59
N ASP A 36 9.90 -40.00 -3.43
CA ASP A 36 11.00 -39.62 -4.33
C ASP A 36 10.49 -38.79 -5.51
N GLN A 37 9.26 -39.05 -5.96
CA GLN A 37 8.60 -38.20 -6.97
C GLN A 37 8.30 -36.80 -6.41
N LEU A 38 7.78 -36.72 -5.17
CA LEU A 38 7.54 -35.44 -4.51
C LEU A 38 8.83 -34.64 -4.30
N LYS A 39 9.93 -35.28 -3.86
CA LYS A 39 11.22 -34.61 -3.72
C LYS A 39 11.71 -33.97 -5.02
N VAL A 40 11.56 -34.68 -6.14
CA VAL A 40 11.92 -34.17 -7.47
C VAL A 40 11.01 -33.01 -7.87
N SER A 41 9.70 -33.15 -7.63
CA SER A 41 8.71 -32.09 -7.86
C SER A 41 9.07 -30.82 -7.09
N ILE A 42 9.39 -30.93 -5.80
CA ILE A 42 9.80 -29.81 -4.94
C ILE A 42 11.07 -29.12 -5.49
N ALA A 43 12.10 -29.89 -5.85
CA ALA A 43 13.36 -29.35 -6.35
C ALA A 43 13.15 -28.61 -7.69
N ASN A 44 12.38 -29.18 -8.61
CA ASN A 44 12.01 -28.53 -9.86
C ASN A 44 11.14 -27.30 -9.62
N GLY A 45 10.20 -27.38 -8.68
CA GLY A 45 9.30 -26.30 -8.30
C GLY A 45 10.04 -25.06 -7.82
N LYS A 46 11.09 -25.24 -7.02
CA LYS A 46 11.97 -24.14 -6.61
C LYS A 46 12.61 -23.46 -7.82
N LEU A 47 13.23 -24.23 -8.72
CA LEU A 47 13.89 -23.69 -9.91
C LEU A 47 12.90 -22.97 -10.85
N LEU A 48 11.70 -23.51 -10.99
CA LEU A 48 10.62 -22.88 -11.77
C LEU A 48 10.14 -21.59 -11.09
N ALA A 49 9.95 -21.59 -9.78
CA ALA A 49 9.57 -20.38 -9.05
C ALA A 49 10.65 -19.30 -9.14
N GLU A 50 11.93 -19.65 -9.06
CA GLU A 50 13.05 -18.75 -9.33
C GLU A 50 13.02 -18.24 -10.77
N ALA A 51 12.76 -19.09 -11.77
CA ALA A 51 12.75 -18.67 -13.17
C ALA A 51 11.56 -17.75 -13.51
N TYR A 52 10.38 -18.01 -12.95
CA TYR A 52 9.12 -17.38 -13.37
C TYR A 52 8.53 -16.41 -12.35
N CYS A 53 8.52 -16.73 -11.06
CA CYS A 53 7.88 -15.89 -10.04
C CYS A 53 8.68 -14.63 -9.70
N GLN A 54 9.98 -14.56 -10.01
CA GLN A 54 10.80 -13.36 -9.79
C GLN A 54 10.77 -12.35 -10.96
N SER A 55 10.04 -12.66 -12.04
CA SER A 55 9.99 -11.83 -13.25
C SER A 55 9.26 -10.49 -13.05
N CYS A 56 8.31 -10.45 -12.10
CA CYS A 56 7.52 -9.24 -11.81
C CYS A 56 7.98 -8.53 -10.53
N HIS A 57 8.35 -9.29 -9.50
CA HIS A 57 8.73 -8.80 -8.17
C HIS A 57 9.80 -9.70 -7.54
N SER A 58 10.25 -9.43 -6.31
CA SER A 58 11.13 -10.36 -5.59
C SER A 58 10.48 -11.73 -5.45
N MET A 59 11.24 -12.81 -5.61
CA MET A 59 10.72 -14.15 -5.37
C MET A 59 10.18 -14.24 -3.93
N PRO A 60 8.90 -14.57 -3.74
CA PRO A 60 8.34 -14.63 -2.40
C PRO A 60 8.78 -15.94 -1.73
N GLU A 61 9.31 -15.82 -0.51
CA GLU A 61 9.69 -16.97 0.30
C GLU A 61 8.44 -17.75 0.76
N PRO A 62 8.44 -19.10 0.73
CA PRO A 62 7.30 -19.89 1.18
C PRO A 62 6.85 -19.59 2.61
N SER A 63 7.77 -19.18 3.49
CA SER A 63 7.48 -18.85 4.89
C SER A 63 6.63 -17.58 5.08
N LEU A 64 6.39 -16.79 4.04
CA LEU A 64 5.66 -15.51 4.14
C LEU A 64 4.15 -15.68 4.32
N LEU A 65 3.59 -16.83 3.93
CA LEU A 65 2.16 -17.14 4.01
C LEU A 65 1.96 -18.58 4.50
N SER A 66 0.77 -18.90 5.00
CA SER A 66 0.45 -20.29 5.35
C SER A 66 0.28 -21.16 4.10
N LYS A 67 0.38 -22.49 4.27
CA LYS A 67 0.08 -23.45 3.20
C LYS A 67 -1.28 -23.21 2.55
N GLU A 68 -2.31 -23.01 3.37
CA GLU A 68 -3.67 -22.76 2.90
C GLU A 68 -3.73 -21.47 2.06
N THR A 69 -3.13 -20.39 2.54
CA THR A 69 -3.12 -19.10 1.86
C THR A 69 -2.33 -19.13 0.54
N TRP A 70 -1.24 -19.91 0.48
CA TRP A 70 -0.53 -20.14 -0.78
C TRP A 70 -1.41 -20.85 -1.81
N ILE A 71 -2.02 -21.97 -1.43
CA ILE A 71 -2.71 -22.88 -2.36
C ILE A 71 -4.08 -22.37 -2.78
N ASN A 72 -4.80 -21.71 -1.87
CA ASN A 72 -6.17 -21.25 -2.12
C ASN A 72 -6.26 -19.75 -2.39
N GLY A 73 -5.17 -18.99 -2.22
CA GLY A 73 -5.11 -17.55 -2.44
C GLY A 73 -4.04 -17.16 -3.45
N ALA A 74 -2.79 -17.05 -3.00
CA ALA A 74 -1.71 -16.43 -3.77
C ALA A 74 -1.44 -17.11 -5.13
N LEU A 75 -1.29 -18.44 -5.16
CA LEU A 75 -1.00 -19.17 -6.42
C LEU A 75 -2.18 -19.11 -7.41
N PRO A 76 -3.44 -19.35 -6.99
CA PRO A 76 -4.61 -19.11 -7.85
C PRO A 76 -4.67 -17.71 -8.45
N THR A 77 -4.40 -16.67 -7.66
CA THR A 77 -4.38 -15.28 -8.15
C THR A 77 -3.26 -15.05 -9.16
N MET A 78 -2.11 -15.72 -9.01
CA MET A 78 -0.99 -15.61 -9.94
C MET A 78 -1.18 -16.41 -11.23
N GLY A 79 -1.97 -17.49 -11.20
CA GLY A 79 -2.15 -18.39 -12.35
C GLY A 79 -2.47 -17.68 -13.68
N PRO A 80 -3.43 -16.74 -13.73
CA PRO A 80 -3.76 -16.03 -14.96
C PRO A 80 -2.59 -15.25 -15.58
N PHE A 81 -1.63 -14.76 -14.78
CA PHE A 81 -0.41 -14.12 -15.29
C PHE A 81 0.51 -15.09 -16.05
N PHE A 82 0.33 -16.39 -15.84
CA PHE A 82 0.99 -17.46 -16.59
C PHE A 82 0.08 -18.12 -17.64
N GLY A 83 -1.10 -17.56 -17.91
CA GLY A 83 -2.10 -18.15 -18.82
C GLY A 83 -2.86 -19.34 -18.22
N ILE A 84 -2.74 -19.58 -16.91
CA ILE A 84 -3.39 -20.70 -16.21
C ILE A 84 -4.68 -20.17 -15.58
N ASN A 85 -5.82 -20.50 -16.18
CA ASN A 85 -7.14 -20.04 -15.72
C ASN A 85 -7.92 -21.08 -14.91
N SER A 86 -7.41 -22.31 -14.80
CA SER A 86 -7.93 -23.31 -13.88
C SER A 86 -6.87 -24.38 -13.62
N PHE A 87 -6.94 -25.00 -12.44
CA PHE A 87 -6.07 -26.10 -12.08
C PHE A 87 -6.73 -26.99 -11.03
N LYS A 88 -6.69 -28.32 -11.24
CA LYS A 88 -7.29 -29.32 -10.32
C LYS A 88 -8.75 -29.03 -9.92
N GLY A 89 -9.55 -28.50 -10.85
CA GLY A 89 -10.96 -28.19 -10.62
C GLY A 89 -11.23 -26.89 -9.86
N LEU A 90 -10.18 -26.10 -9.57
CA LEU A 90 -10.31 -24.73 -9.07
C LEU A 90 -10.13 -23.75 -10.23
N ASP A 91 -11.13 -22.87 -10.43
CA ASP A 91 -11.06 -21.81 -11.42
C ASP A 91 -10.28 -20.61 -10.89
N TYR A 92 -9.33 -20.14 -11.70
CA TYR A 92 -8.52 -18.96 -11.40
C TYR A 92 -9.09 -17.78 -12.17
N GLN A 93 -9.64 -16.82 -11.43
CA GLN A 93 -10.33 -15.68 -12.03
C GLN A 93 -9.32 -14.58 -12.38
N PRO A 94 -9.14 -14.24 -13.66
CA PRO A 94 -8.31 -13.10 -14.05
C PRO A 94 -8.91 -11.79 -13.52
N VAL A 95 -8.05 -10.82 -13.29
CA VAL A 95 -8.48 -9.46 -12.95
C VAL A 95 -9.24 -8.86 -14.13
N LYS A 96 -10.34 -8.16 -13.85
CA LYS A 96 -11.22 -7.52 -14.84
C LYS A 96 -10.72 -6.14 -15.27
N ASP A 97 -11.33 -5.57 -16.31
CA ASP A 97 -11.08 -4.22 -16.83
C ASP A 97 -9.62 -3.99 -17.29
N VAL A 98 -9.01 -5.01 -17.91
CA VAL A 98 -7.61 -4.98 -18.38
C VAL A 98 -7.53 -4.88 -19.90
N ASP A 99 -6.41 -4.36 -20.41
CA ASP A 99 -6.16 -4.26 -21.85
C ASP A 99 -5.96 -5.65 -22.50
N GLU A 100 -6.31 -5.80 -23.78
CA GLU A 100 -6.07 -7.05 -24.52
C GLU A 100 -4.57 -7.37 -24.52
N GLY A 101 -4.20 -8.61 -24.17
CA GLY A 101 -2.81 -9.05 -24.10
C GLY A 101 -2.16 -8.90 -22.73
N THR A 102 -2.89 -8.39 -21.72
CA THR A 102 -2.40 -8.36 -20.32
C THR A 102 -2.06 -9.76 -19.79
N PHE A 103 -2.88 -10.76 -20.13
CA PHE A 103 -2.67 -12.15 -19.76
C PHE A 103 -2.28 -12.99 -20.99
N PRO A 104 -1.37 -13.97 -20.85
CA PRO A 104 -1.06 -14.90 -21.93
C PRO A 104 -2.31 -15.67 -22.40
N LYS A 105 -2.47 -15.85 -23.72
CA LYS A 105 -3.59 -16.61 -24.29
C LYS A 105 -3.47 -18.12 -24.05
N GLU A 106 -2.23 -18.61 -23.92
CA GLU A 106 -1.91 -20.01 -23.65
C GLU A 106 -1.01 -20.13 -22.41
N PRO A 107 -1.08 -21.24 -21.66
CA PRO A 107 -0.22 -21.46 -20.50
C PRO A 107 1.27 -21.43 -20.84
N ILE A 108 2.03 -20.62 -20.10
CA ILE A 108 3.50 -20.56 -20.20
C ILE A 108 4.15 -21.77 -19.50
N LEU A 109 3.46 -22.31 -18.49
CA LEU A 109 3.85 -23.49 -17.74
C LEU A 109 2.84 -24.61 -18.00
N ASP A 110 3.34 -25.83 -18.22
CA ASP A 110 2.47 -26.99 -18.26
C ASP A 110 1.94 -27.37 -16.86
N SER A 111 0.97 -28.28 -16.81
CA SER A 111 0.31 -28.68 -15.56
C SER A 111 1.25 -29.36 -14.55
N LEU A 112 2.30 -30.04 -15.00
CA LEU A 112 3.29 -30.68 -14.13
C LEU A 112 4.27 -29.64 -13.56
N GLN A 113 4.65 -28.65 -14.36
CA GLN A 113 5.46 -27.52 -13.92
C GLN A 113 4.72 -26.67 -12.90
N TRP A 114 3.45 -26.34 -13.16
CA TRP A 114 2.61 -25.64 -12.18
C TRP A 114 2.44 -26.46 -10.89
N GLN A 115 2.20 -27.76 -11.00
CA GLN A 115 2.16 -28.64 -9.82
C GLN A 115 3.46 -28.60 -9.02
N SER A 116 4.61 -28.60 -9.69
CA SER A 116 5.92 -28.55 -9.05
C SER A 116 6.09 -27.26 -8.23
N ILE A 117 5.68 -26.11 -8.78
CA ILE A 117 5.66 -24.83 -8.03
C ILE A 117 4.76 -24.93 -6.80
N MET A 118 3.55 -25.47 -6.95
CA MET A 118 2.63 -25.64 -5.82
C MET A 118 3.21 -26.58 -4.75
N ASP A 119 3.86 -27.68 -5.13
CA ASP A 119 4.50 -28.62 -4.21
C ASP A 119 5.64 -27.95 -3.43
N TYR A 120 6.44 -27.10 -4.09
CA TYR A 120 7.49 -26.33 -3.44
C TYR A 120 6.93 -25.42 -2.34
N TYR A 121 5.98 -24.55 -2.67
CA TYR A 121 5.37 -23.65 -1.70
C TYR A 121 4.64 -24.41 -0.58
N TYR A 122 3.86 -25.44 -0.91
CA TYR A 122 3.15 -26.24 0.08
C TYR A 122 4.09 -26.96 1.06
N SER A 123 5.23 -27.44 0.57
CA SER A 123 6.17 -28.22 1.38
C SER A 123 6.96 -27.37 2.37
N PHE A 124 7.24 -26.09 2.04
CA PHE A 124 8.06 -25.20 2.86
C PHE A 124 7.27 -24.10 3.59
N ALA A 125 6.01 -23.85 3.20
CA ALA A 125 5.16 -22.93 3.93
C ALA A 125 4.73 -23.53 5.28
N PRO A 126 4.61 -22.71 6.34
CA PRO A 126 4.08 -23.16 7.62
C PRO A 126 2.58 -23.44 7.54
N GLU A 127 2.07 -24.30 8.42
CA GLU A 127 0.62 -24.49 8.57
C GLU A 127 -0.08 -23.21 9.01
N GLN A 128 0.54 -22.47 9.93
CA GLN A 128 0.09 -21.18 10.42
C GLN A 128 1.29 -20.25 10.60
N LEU A 129 1.11 -18.97 10.30
CA LEU A 129 2.15 -17.98 10.58
C LEU A 129 2.32 -17.81 12.10
N PRO A 130 3.56 -17.58 12.57
CA PRO A 130 3.77 -17.26 13.97
C PRO A 130 3.07 -15.96 14.33
N ALA A 131 2.57 -15.87 15.56
CA ALA A 131 2.07 -14.61 16.09
C ALA A 131 3.21 -13.58 16.18
N GLN A 132 2.87 -12.30 16.11
CA GLN A 132 3.81 -11.22 16.40
C GLN A 132 4.38 -11.36 17.82
N VAL A 133 5.70 -11.27 17.96
CA VAL A 133 6.36 -11.25 19.27
C VAL A 133 6.15 -9.87 19.88
N LYS A 134 5.33 -9.79 20.93
CA LYS A 134 5.00 -8.54 21.63
C LYS A 134 5.42 -8.63 23.09
N ASN A 135 5.65 -7.46 23.70
CA ASN A 135 5.77 -7.33 25.15
C ASN A 135 4.52 -6.61 25.69
N PRO A 136 3.44 -7.32 26.06
CA PRO A 136 2.19 -6.71 26.49
C PRO A 136 2.35 -5.85 27.74
N SER A 137 3.26 -6.22 28.64
CA SER A 137 3.53 -5.51 29.90
C SER A 137 4.18 -4.13 29.69
N ALA A 138 4.71 -3.85 28.50
CA ALA A 138 5.27 -2.54 28.15
C ALA A 138 4.21 -1.55 27.62
N VAL A 139 2.99 -2.02 27.33
CA VAL A 139 1.92 -1.20 26.74
C VAL A 139 1.12 -0.51 27.83
N LYS A 140 0.99 0.82 27.72
CA LYS A 140 0.30 1.67 28.69
C LYS A 140 -0.89 2.38 28.07
N SER A 141 -1.85 2.80 28.89
CA SER A 141 -2.89 3.74 28.45
C SER A 141 -2.26 5.10 28.12
N LEU A 142 -2.67 5.74 27.04
CA LEU A 142 -2.15 7.02 26.54
C LEU A 142 -2.43 8.18 27.51
N PRO A 143 -1.42 8.74 28.20
CA PRO A 143 -1.64 9.80 29.19
C PRO A 143 -1.41 11.21 28.65
N TYR A 144 -0.79 11.34 27.47
CA TYR A 144 -0.25 12.60 26.96
C TYR A 144 -1.23 13.38 26.08
N PHE A 145 -2.32 12.74 25.66
CA PHE A 145 -3.30 13.35 24.78
C PHE A 145 -4.69 13.29 25.38
N SER A 146 -5.47 14.35 25.17
CA SER A 146 -6.91 14.37 25.47
C SER A 146 -7.70 14.09 24.19
N ILE A 147 -8.77 13.31 24.33
CA ILE A 147 -9.55 12.84 23.18
C ILE A 147 -10.68 13.83 22.92
N GLY A 148 -10.66 14.46 21.75
CA GLY A 148 -11.73 15.30 21.22
C GLY A 148 -12.59 14.52 20.22
N LEU A 149 -13.91 14.61 20.39
CA LEU A 149 -14.90 14.04 19.46
C LEU A 149 -15.62 15.16 18.69
N PRO A 150 -16.06 14.92 17.44
CA PRO A 150 -16.95 15.82 16.74
C PRO A 150 -18.21 16.08 17.55
N LYS A 151 -18.62 17.35 17.70
CA LYS A 151 -19.79 17.71 18.51
C LYS A 151 -21.12 17.33 17.85
N THR A 152 -21.12 17.21 16.52
CA THR A 152 -22.29 16.77 15.76
C THR A 152 -22.35 15.25 15.64
N GLN A 153 -23.55 14.70 15.73
CA GLN A 153 -23.80 13.26 15.52
C GLN A 153 -23.93 12.89 14.03
N VAL A 154 -23.94 13.86 13.12
CA VAL A 154 -24.09 13.62 11.67
C VAL A 154 -22.95 12.77 11.08
N VAL A 155 -21.77 12.83 11.69
CA VAL A 155 -20.59 12.06 11.27
C VAL A 155 -20.42 10.76 12.05
N PHE A 156 -21.42 10.35 12.84
CA PHE A 156 -21.43 9.08 13.56
C PHE A 156 -22.27 8.06 12.79
N GLY A 157 -21.64 6.99 12.32
CA GLY A 157 -22.25 5.99 11.46
C GLY A 157 -21.97 4.55 11.90
N LYS A 158 -22.82 3.62 11.45
CA LYS A 158 -22.49 2.17 11.47
C LYS A 158 -21.40 1.83 10.46
N VAL A 159 -21.21 2.70 9.48
CA VAL A 159 -20.08 2.68 8.55
C VAL A 159 -19.44 4.07 8.60
N SER A 160 -18.12 4.10 8.76
CA SER A 160 -17.29 5.29 8.70
C SER A 160 -16.09 4.93 7.84
N MET A 161 -15.90 5.63 6.72
CA MET A 161 -14.78 5.38 5.82
C MET A 161 -14.11 6.70 5.48
N THR A 162 -13.20 7.12 6.35
CA THR A 162 -12.57 8.44 6.25
C THR A 162 -11.43 8.41 5.25
N SER A 163 -11.75 8.60 3.97
CA SER A 163 -10.77 8.53 2.88
C SER A 163 -9.80 9.70 2.85
N PHE A 164 -10.12 10.78 3.54
CA PHE A 164 -9.23 11.93 3.68
C PHE A 164 -9.49 12.65 5.00
N ILE A 165 -8.41 13.00 5.70
CA ILE A 165 -8.42 13.94 6.82
C ILE A 165 -7.16 14.81 6.76
N LYS A 166 -7.34 16.13 6.90
CA LYS A 166 -6.22 17.08 6.96
C LYS A 166 -6.62 18.39 7.62
N VAL A 167 -5.68 19.04 8.29
CA VAL A 167 -5.84 20.42 8.77
C VAL A 167 -5.46 21.38 7.66
N ASP A 168 -6.40 22.26 7.28
CA ASP A 168 -6.10 23.39 6.42
C ASP A 168 -5.48 24.51 7.28
N THR A 169 -4.17 24.65 7.16
CA THR A 169 -3.37 25.66 7.86
C THR A 169 -3.26 26.97 7.11
N THR A 170 -3.86 27.10 5.91
CA THR A 170 -3.79 28.31 5.09
C THR A 170 -4.79 29.39 5.55
N VAL A 171 -5.70 29.01 6.45
CA VAL A 171 -6.73 29.89 7.03
C VAL A 171 -6.54 30.04 8.55
N SER A 172 -7.08 31.14 9.09
CA SER A 172 -7.13 31.42 10.52
C SER A 172 -8.55 31.87 10.91
N PRO A 173 -9.27 31.17 11.80
CA PRO A 173 -8.84 29.95 12.52
C PRO A 173 -8.58 28.77 11.59
N ARG A 174 -7.75 27.82 12.04
CA ARG A 174 -7.50 26.56 11.31
C ARG A 174 -8.79 25.74 11.25
N ARG A 175 -8.92 24.90 10.23
CA ARG A 175 -10.10 24.04 10.04
C ARG A 175 -9.69 22.63 9.65
N ILE A 176 -10.53 21.68 9.99
CA ILE A 176 -10.34 20.27 9.67
C ILE A 176 -11.20 19.91 8.47
N MET A 177 -10.58 19.32 7.46
CA MET A 177 -11.26 18.74 6.30
C MET A 177 -11.36 17.23 6.50
N VAL A 178 -12.58 16.68 6.37
CA VAL A 178 -12.83 15.24 6.54
C VAL A 178 -13.71 14.74 5.40
N SER A 179 -13.22 13.80 4.61
CA SER A 179 -14.03 13.17 3.55
C SER A 179 -14.50 11.79 3.97
N ASP A 180 -15.80 11.54 3.77
CA ASP A 180 -16.42 10.23 3.91
C ASP A 180 -16.57 9.60 2.53
N ALA A 181 -15.86 8.51 2.27
CA ALA A 181 -15.94 7.77 1.03
C ALA A 181 -17.31 7.14 0.80
N MET A 182 -17.99 6.66 1.84
CA MET A 182 -19.28 5.99 1.65
C MET A 182 -20.38 7.00 1.33
N ALA A 183 -20.38 8.14 2.01
CA ALA A 183 -21.35 9.21 1.76
C ALA A 183 -20.97 10.12 0.59
N GLN A 184 -19.73 10.07 0.10
CA GLN A 184 -19.13 10.99 -0.88
C GLN A 184 -19.34 12.46 -0.51
N LYS A 185 -19.10 12.75 0.77
CA LYS A 185 -19.25 14.07 1.37
C LYS A 185 -17.92 14.56 1.92
N LEU A 186 -17.72 15.87 1.85
CA LEU A 186 -16.65 16.57 2.55
C LEU A 186 -17.25 17.40 3.67
N TYR A 187 -16.85 17.10 4.90
CA TYR A 187 -17.22 17.83 6.10
C TYR A 187 -16.09 18.77 6.51
N VAL A 188 -16.45 19.99 6.93
CA VAL A 188 -15.48 20.99 7.39
C VAL A 188 -15.80 21.35 8.83
N PHE A 189 -14.80 21.28 9.70
CA PHE A 189 -14.92 21.58 11.13
C PHE A 189 -13.98 22.70 11.53
N ASP A 190 -14.35 23.46 12.56
CA ASP A 190 -13.45 24.41 13.21
C ASP A 190 -12.45 23.71 14.14
N ASP A 191 -11.51 24.50 14.67
CA ASP A 191 -10.54 24.11 15.70
C ASP A 191 -11.17 23.72 17.05
N LYS A 192 -12.50 23.74 17.20
CA LYS A 192 -13.26 23.32 18.39
C LYS A 192 -14.20 22.17 18.10
N LEU A 193 -14.03 21.50 16.95
CA LEU A 193 -14.79 20.33 16.50
C LEU A 193 -16.30 20.60 16.32
N ASN A 194 -16.68 21.87 16.07
CA ASN A 194 -18.00 22.23 15.57
C ASN A 194 -18.03 22.05 14.05
N LEU A 195 -19.11 21.49 13.52
CA LEU A 195 -19.31 21.39 12.08
C LEU A 195 -19.62 22.78 11.52
N LEU A 196 -18.80 23.25 10.59
CA LEU A 196 -19.01 24.50 9.86
C LEU A 196 -19.93 24.29 8.67
N THR A 197 -19.63 23.29 7.84
CA THR A 197 -20.43 22.98 6.65
C THR A 197 -20.27 21.54 6.18
N THR A 198 -21.17 21.12 5.30
CA THR A 198 -21.15 19.83 4.59
C THR A 198 -21.26 20.06 3.10
N ASN A 199 -20.26 19.59 2.35
CA ASN A 199 -20.21 19.66 0.90
C ASN A 199 -20.63 18.31 0.32
N ALA A 200 -21.82 18.27 -0.28
CA ALA A 200 -22.37 17.07 -0.92
C ALA A 200 -21.83 16.88 -2.33
N GLY A 201 -21.70 15.62 -2.77
CA GLY A 201 -21.25 15.30 -4.13
C GLY A 201 -19.79 15.71 -4.38
N ALA A 202 -18.97 15.70 -3.32
CA ALA A 202 -17.57 16.07 -3.38
C ALA A 202 -16.69 14.99 -4.05
N GLY A 203 -17.25 13.79 -4.28
CA GLY A 203 -16.55 12.64 -4.83
C GLY A 203 -15.85 11.80 -3.75
N LEU A 204 -15.05 10.85 -4.20
CA LEU A 204 -14.20 10.02 -3.34
C LEU A 204 -12.83 10.66 -3.18
N ILE A 205 -12.76 11.65 -2.30
CA ILE A 205 -11.53 12.42 -2.08
C ILE A 205 -10.53 11.58 -1.30
N THR A 206 -9.34 11.43 -1.86
CA THR A 206 -8.21 10.70 -1.27
C THR A 206 -7.09 11.62 -0.80
N ASP A 207 -6.96 12.79 -1.43
CA ASP A 207 -5.97 13.80 -1.06
C ASP A 207 -6.41 15.21 -1.44
N MET A 208 -5.91 16.18 -0.69
CA MET A 208 -5.99 17.59 -1.05
C MET A 208 -4.66 18.29 -0.85
N ASP A 209 -4.28 19.00 -1.90
CA ASP A 209 -3.13 19.89 -1.90
C ASP A 209 -3.60 21.35 -1.82
N PHE A 210 -3.40 21.96 -0.65
CA PHE A 210 -3.81 23.34 -0.37
C PHE A 210 -2.75 24.30 -0.91
N GLN A 211 -3.15 25.16 -1.83
CA GLN A 211 -2.32 26.22 -2.37
C GLN A 211 -2.95 27.59 -2.07
N PRO A 212 -2.16 28.68 -2.08
CA PRO A 212 -2.72 30.01 -2.00
C PRO A 212 -3.75 30.25 -3.13
N GLY A 213 -5.02 30.45 -2.74
CA GLY A 213 -6.12 30.79 -3.67
C GLY A 213 -6.80 29.61 -4.39
N GLN A 214 -6.27 28.39 -4.30
CA GLN A 214 -6.88 27.20 -4.91
C GLN A 214 -6.54 25.92 -4.15
N THR A 215 -7.35 24.89 -4.30
CA THR A 215 -7.06 23.56 -3.74
C THR A 215 -7.18 22.52 -4.83
N LEU A 216 -6.15 21.68 -4.98
CA LEU A 216 -6.27 20.49 -5.84
C LEU A 216 -6.81 19.34 -5.02
N VAL A 217 -7.72 18.59 -5.62
CA VAL A 217 -8.41 17.45 -5.01
C VAL A 217 -8.18 16.24 -5.87
N SER A 218 -7.59 15.20 -5.28
CA SER A 218 -7.49 13.87 -5.90
C SER A 218 -8.76 13.08 -5.62
N ASN A 219 -9.44 12.64 -6.67
CA ASN A 219 -10.65 11.83 -6.62
C ASN A 219 -10.36 10.41 -7.13
N LEU A 220 -10.58 9.41 -6.27
CA LEU A 220 -10.30 8.00 -6.58
C LEU A 220 -11.08 7.48 -7.80
N GLY A 221 -12.31 7.94 -7.99
CA GLY A 221 -13.23 7.43 -9.00
C GLY A 221 -14.61 7.16 -8.42
N GLN A 222 -15.23 6.05 -8.83
CA GLN A 222 -16.63 5.74 -8.47
C GLN A 222 -16.80 4.97 -7.14
N ASN A 223 -15.85 4.11 -6.78
CA ASN A 223 -15.92 3.29 -5.57
C ASN A 223 -14.52 3.01 -5.00
N VAL A 224 -14.47 2.45 -3.78
CA VAL A 224 -13.24 2.09 -3.08
C VAL A 224 -12.69 0.71 -3.48
N GLU A 225 -13.43 -0.10 -4.24
CA GLU A 225 -13.06 -1.48 -4.59
C GLU A 225 -11.90 -1.54 -5.59
N ALA A 226 -10.95 -2.46 -5.42
CA ALA A 226 -9.86 -2.64 -6.37
C ALA A 226 -10.38 -2.89 -7.80
N ASN A 227 -9.98 -2.05 -8.75
CA ASN A 227 -10.40 -2.14 -10.14
C ASN A 227 -9.34 -1.50 -11.06
N ASN A 228 -9.47 -1.73 -12.37
CA ASN A 228 -8.58 -1.18 -13.40
C ASN A 228 -9.26 -0.07 -14.22
N GLN A 229 -10.18 0.67 -13.62
CA GLN A 229 -10.88 1.75 -14.31
C GLN A 229 -10.08 3.05 -14.28
N ARG A 230 -10.15 3.78 -15.39
CA ARG A 230 -9.57 5.12 -15.54
C ARG A 230 -10.66 6.18 -15.40
N ASN A 231 -11.31 6.22 -14.24
CA ASN A 231 -12.40 7.15 -13.94
C ASN A 231 -12.08 8.12 -12.78
N GLY A 232 -10.86 8.08 -12.25
CA GLY A 232 -10.36 9.06 -11.29
C GLY A 232 -9.93 10.36 -11.96
N ASP A 233 -9.86 11.41 -11.15
CA ASP A 233 -9.46 12.74 -11.62
C ASP A 233 -8.73 13.54 -10.54
N VAL A 234 -8.04 14.59 -10.99
CA VAL A 234 -7.60 15.68 -10.13
C VAL A 234 -8.34 16.94 -10.56
N SER A 235 -9.02 17.57 -9.62
CA SER A 235 -9.82 18.77 -9.87
C SER A 235 -9.32 19.94 -9.02
N ILE A 236 -9.38 21.15 -9.57
CA ILE A 236 -9.17 22.37 -8.81
C ILE A 236 -10.52 22.79 -8.23
N ILE A 237 -10.55 23.10 -6.93
CA ILE A 237 -11.71 23.68 -6.25
C ILE A 237 -11.29 24.94 -5.49
N SER A 238 -12.27 25.78 -5.15
CA SER A 238 -12.09 26.87 -4.19
C SER A 238 -12.95 26.58 -2.97
N ILE A 239 -12.39 26.82 -1.79
CA ILE A 239 -13.07 26.66 -0.52
C ILE A 239 -13.12 28.03 0.15
N ASP A 240 -14.31 28.57 0.39
CA ASP A 240 -14.49 29.88 1.03
C ASP A 240 -14.13 29.85 2.53
N LYS A 241 -14.31 30.95 3.26
CA LYS A 241 -13.92 31.03 4.68
C LYS A 241 -14.79 30.15 5.57
N GLU A 242 -16.03 29.92 5.16
CA GLU A 242 -17.04 29.11 5.84
C GLU A 242 -16.86 27.62 5.56
N GLY A 243 -15.99 27.25 4.61
CA GLY A 243 -15.69 25.86 4.25
C GLY A 243 -16.51 25.33 3.08
N LEU A 244 -17.32 26.17 2.43
CA LEU A 244 -18.12 25.76 1.28
C LEU A 244 -17.20 25.60 0.08
N ALA A 245 -17.17 24.37 -0.45
CA ALA A 245 -16.43 24.02 -1.63
C ALA A 245 -17.26 24.36 -2.87
N SER A 246 -16.70 25.18 -3.74
CA SER A 246 -17.23 25.44 -5.07
C SER A 246 -16.59 24.50 -6.09
N LYS A 247 -17.40 23.94 -6.98
CA LYS A 247 -16.91 23.06 -8.05
C LYS A 247 -16.07 23.89 -9.01
N GLY A 248 -14.77 23.62 -9.08
CA GLY A 248 -13.90 24.20 -10.09
C GLY A 248 -13.72 23.27 -11.29
N ARG A 249 -12.59 23.42 -11.99
CA ARG A 249 -12.30 22.69 -13.23
C ARG A 249 -11.55 21.40 -12.95
N ARG A 250 -11.85 20.37 -13.74
CA ARG A 250 -11.03 19.16 -13.79
C ARG A 250 -9.71 19.50 -14.47
N LEU A 251 -8.59 19.19 -13.81
CA LEU A 251 -7.24 19.48 -14.28
C LEU A 251 -6.65 18.29 -15.01
N PHE A 252 -6.75 17.11 -14.41
CA PHE A 252 -6.33 15.84 -14.98
C PHE A 252 -7.48 14.84 -14.90
N ASP A 253 -7.70 14.06 -15.95
CA ASP A 253 -8.76 13.07 -16.01
C ASP A 253 -8.23 11.71 -16.47
N LYS A 254 -9.12 10.71 -16.47
CA LYS A 254 -8.81 9.34 -16.88
C LYS A 254 -7.63 8.73 -16.11
N LEU A 255 -7.53 9.09 -14.83
CA LEU A 255 -6.51 8.55 -13.93
C LEU A 255 -6.98 7.21 -13.36
N ALA A 256 -6.05 6.28 -13.21
CA ALA A 256 -6.28 4.97 -12.62
C ALA A 256 -6.20 5.06 -11.09
N ARG A 257 -7.34 5.33 -10.44
CA ARG A 257 -7.47 5.39 -8.98
C ARG A 257 -6.38 6.27 -8.33
N PRO A 258 -6.35 7.58 -8.60
CA PRO A 258 -5.36 8.47 -8.01
C PRO A 258 -5.61 8.62 -6.50
N VAL A 259 -4.55 8.43 -5.72
CA VAL A 259 -4.62 8.49 -4.25
C VAL A 259 -3.88 9.67 -3.65
N LYS A 260 -3.02 10.33 -4.44
CA LYS A 260 -2.24 11.48 -3.99
C LYS A 260 -1.92 12.43 -5.14
N ILE A 261 -1.93 13.72 -4.85
CA ILE A 261 -1.46 14.79 -5.71
C ILE A 261 -0.40 15.60 -4.98
N THR A 262 0.79 15.71 -5.55
CA THR A 262 1.89 16.48 -4.96
C THR A 262 2.33 17.57 -5.91
N HIS A 263 2.50 18.79 -5.43
CA HIS A 263 3.02 19.90 -6.24
C HIS A 263 4.54 20.05 -6.09
N GLY A 264 5.17 20.62 -7.11
CA GLY A 264 6.56 21.06 -7.06
C GLY A 264 7.00 21.61 -8.41
N ASP A 265 7.84 22.64 -8.42
CA ASP A 265 8.52 23.10 -9.64
C ASP A 265 9.69 22.13 -9.94
N LEU A 266 9.46 21.15 -10.80
CA LEU A 266 10.40 20.05 -11.05
C LEU A 266 11.40 20.37 -12.17
N ASP A 267 11.16 21.39 -12.99
CA ASP A 267 12.10 21.83 -14.03
C ASP A 267 12.70 23.23 -13.78
N ASN A 268 12.41 23.83 -12.61
CA ASN A 268 12.84 25.16 -12.19
C ASN A 268 12.47 26.26 -13.18
N ASP A 269 11.32 26.13 -13.86
CA ASP A 269 10.83 27.13 -14.82
C ASP A 269 9.94 28.21 -14.16
N GLY A 270 9.73 28.12 -12.85
CA GLY A 270 8.92 29.03 -12.05
C GLY A 270 7.42 28.72 -12.10
N LYS A 271 7.00 27.65 -12.79
CA LYS A 271 5.61 27.19 -12.82
C LYS A 271 5.46 25.97 -11.96
N MET A 272 4.31 25.89 -11.29
CA MET A 272 4.01 24.74 -10.46
C MET A 272 3.64 23.54 -11.32
N ASP A 273 4.41 22.45 -11.18
CA ASP A 273 4.09 21.14 -11.72
C ASP A 273 3.40 20.25 -10.69
N TYR A 274 2.97 19.08 -11.15
CA TYR A 274 2.26 18.12 -10.32
C TYR A 274 2.72 16.68 -10.55
N LEU A 275 2.73 15.90 -9.49
CA LEU A 275 2.86 14.45 -9.53
C LEU A 275 1.51 13.81 -9.24
N THR A 276 1.01 13.01 -10.17
CA THR A 276 -0.17 12.17 -9.94
C THR A 276 0.29 10.78 -9.50
N SER A 277 -0.14 10.36 -8.31
CA SER A 277 0.11 9.01 -7.79
C SER A 277 -1.11 8.13 -8.07
N GLU A 278 -1.05 7.34 -9.15
CA GLU A 278 -2.14 6.45 -9.58
C GLU A 278 -1.92 5.06 -8.94
N PHE A 279 -2.74 4.70 -7.93
CA PHE A 279 -2.62 3.42 -7.22
C PHE A 279 -3.05 2.27 -8.13
N GLY A 280 -4.32 2.26 -8.56
CA GLY A 280 -4.89 1.20 -9.38
C GLY A 280 -4.72 -0.24 -8.82
N ASN A 281 -5.18 -1.24 -9.55
CA ASN A 281 -5.01 -2.65 -9.18
C ASN A 281 -3.77 -3.22 -9.87
N ILE A 282 -3.85 -3.48 -11.19
CA ILE A 282 -2.70 -3.89 -12.00
C ILE A 282 -2.31 -2.85 -13.06
N ILE A 283 -3.04 -1.74 -13.13
CA ILE A 283 -2.71 -0.55 -13.93
C ILE A 283 -2.43 0.63 -13.01
N GLY A 284 -1.71 1.63 -13.49
CA GLY A 284 -1.34 2.82 -12.70
C GLY A 284 0.09 3.22 -13.00
N ASN A 285 0.47 4.42 -12.56
CA ASN A 285 1.81 4.94 -12.73
C ASN A 285 2.05 6.15 -11.81
N LEU A 286 3.33 6.48 -11.66
CA LEU A 286 3.74 7.80 -11.21
C LEU A 286 4.02 8.66 -12.43
N SER A 287 3.31 9.79 -12.52
CA SER A 287 3.45 10.72 -13.64
C SER A 287 3.70 12.14 -13.18
N TRP A 288 4.63 12.80 -13.86
CA TRP A 288 4.88 14.23 -13.78
C TRP A 288 4.06 14.96 -14.84
N MET A 289 3.12 15.76 -14.37
CA MET A 289 2.33 16.69 -15.18
C MET A 289 3.05 18.04 -15.22
N ARG A 290 3.96 18.18 -16.19
CA ARG A 290 4.78 19.37 -16.38
C ARG A 290 3.96 20.52 -16.93
N ASN A 291 3.99 21.67 -16.28
CA ASN A 291 3.22 22.85 -16.62
C ASN A 291 3.89 23.64 -17.74
N LYS A 292 3.26 23.67 -18.92
CA LYS A 292 3.75 24.45 -20.06
C LYS A 292 3.24 25.90 -20.06
N GLY A 293 2.47 26.30 -19.05
CA GLY A 293 1.79 27.58 -18.96
C GLY A 293 0.41 27.57 -19.61
N ASN A 294 -0.39 28.60 -19.31
CA ASN A 294 -1.76 28.79 -19.83
C ASN A 294 -2.69 27.57 -19.63
N GLY A 295 -2.47 26.80 -18.56
CA GLY A 295 -3.25 25.62 -18.25
C GLY A 295 -2.92 24.37 -19.07
N ASN A 296 -1.87 24.39 -19.90
CA ASN A 296 -1.39 23.24 -20.66
C ASN A 296 -0.37 22.43 -19.86
N PHE A 297 -0.54 21.10 -19.85
CA PHE A 297 0.35 20.19 -19.16
C PHE A 297 0.88 19.11 -20.10
N GLN A 298 2.16 18.76 -19.94
CA GLN A 298 2.79 17.63 -20.60
C GLN A 298 2.92 16.48 -19.58
N LYS A 299 2.30 15.34 -19.86
CA LYS A 299 2.47 14.13 -19.05
C LYS A 299 3.81 13.46 -19.37
N ILE A 300 4.63 13.26 -18.34
CA ILE A 300 5.88 12.50 -18.38
C ILE A 300 5.72 11.34 -17.38
N VAL A 301 5.67 10.11 -17.86
CA VAL A 301 5.57 8.93 -16.99
C VAL A 301 6.95 8.66 -16.39
N LEU A 302 7.07 8.79 -15.06
CA LEU A 302 8.33 8.53 -14.34
C LEU A 302 8.54 7.03 -14.14
N ARG A 303 7.45 6.30 -13.87
CA ARG A 303 7.45 4.84 -13.71
C ARG A 303 6.07 4.27 -14.00
N ASP A 304 6.00 3.38 -14.97
CA ASP A 304 4.76 2.72 -15.41
C ASP A 304 4.49 1.44 -14.63
N LYS A 305 4.17 1.62 -13.34
CA LYS A 305 3.80 0.54 -12.41
C LYS A 305 2.66 1.00 -11.49
N PRO A 306 1.73 0.10 -11.13
CA PRO A 306 0.66 0.39 -10.18
C PRO A 306 1.21 0.57 -8.76
N GLY A 307 0.31 0.85 -7.82
CA GLY A 307 0.54 0.88 -6.39
C GLY A 307 1.13 2.17 -5.84
N VAL A 308 1.12 3.29 -6.59
CA VAL A 308 1.73 4.53 -6.11
C VAL A 308 0.89 5.11 -4.96
N LEU A 309 1.41 5.08 -3.74
CA LEU A 309 0.67 5.47 -2.53
C LEU A 309 1.05 6.86 -2.01
N ASN A 310 2.35 7.14 -1.94
CA ASN A 310 2.86 8.38 -1.38
C ASN A 310 4.04 8.90 -2.20
N THR A 311 4.16 10.23 -2.28
CA THR A 311 5.26 10.93 -2.94
C THR A 311 5.71 12.10 -2.08
N ILE A 312 7.02 12.33 -1.99
CA ILE A 312 7.66 13.44 -1.29
C ILE A 312 8.61 14.13 -2.27
N VAL A 313 8.49 15.46 -2.42
CA VAL A 313 9.26 16.26 -3.38
C VAL A 313 10.07 17.32 -2.65
N TYR A 314 11.40 17.31 -2.85
CA TYR A 314 12.31 18.31 -2.29
C TYR A 314 13.69 18.20 -2.95
N ASP A 315 14.52 19.23 -2.79
CA ASP A 315 15.91 19.23 -3.25
C ASP A 315 16.75 18.41 -2.26
N TYR A 316 16.82 17.10 -2.51
CA TYR A 316 17.39 16.13 -1.57
C TYR A 316 18.92 16.14 -1.63
N ASN A 317 19.48 16.16 -2.84
CA ASN A 317 20.92 16.17 -3.05
C ASN A 317 21.55 17.58 -2.99
N ARG A 318 20.74 18.63 -2.82
CA ARG A 318 21.14 20.04 -2.70
C ARG A 318 21.78 20.61 -3.97
N ASP A 319 21.38 20.13 -5.14
CA ASP A 319 21.85 20.63 -6.44
C ASP A 319 20.96 21.74 -7.02
N GLY A 320 19.89 22.11 -6.31
CA GLY A 320 18.92 23.12 -6.71
C GLY A 320 17.75 22.56 -7.51
N LEU A 321 17.76 21.28 -7.91
CA LEU A 321 16.66 20.60 -8.58
C LEU A 321 15.85 19.78 -7.57
N LYS A 322 14.53 19.70 -7.78
CA LYS A 322 13.66 18.89 -6.92
C LYS A 322 13.73 17.41 -7.32
N ASP A 323 14.06 16.57 -6.35
CA ASP A 323 14.03 15.11 -6.42
C ASP A 323 12.68 14.59 -5.91
N VAL A 324 12.36 13.33 -6.25
CA VAL A 324 11.11 12.67 -5.84
C VAL A 324 11.41 11.34 -5.15
N PHE A 325 10.88 11.15 -3.94
CA PHE A 325 10.72 9.83 -3.34
C PHE A 325 9.30 9.35 -3.55
N ALA A 326 9.11 8.08 -3.90
CA ALA A 326 7.80 7.48 -4.06
C ALA A 326 7.73 6.05 -3.52
N LEU A 327 6.62 5.72 -2.87
CA LEU A 327 6.29 4.36 -2.44
C LEU A 327 5.35 3.72 -3.45
N PHE A 328 5.74 2.55 -3.93
CA PHE A 328 4.94 1.67 -4.75
C PHE A 328 4.55 0.44 -3.91
N ALA A 329 3.27 0.08 -3.98
CA ALA A 329 2.68 -1.17 -3.51
C ALA A 329 2.33 -2.07 -4.72
N GLN A 330 1.45 -3.07 -4.54
CA GLN A 330 0.88 -3.90 -5.61
C GLN A 330 1.94 -4.59 -6.50
N GLY A 331 2.50 -5.70 -5.99
CA GLY A 331 3.44 -6.56 -6.72
C GLY A 331 4.90 -6.16 -6.51
N ASP A 332 5.38 -5.11 -7.19
CA ASP A 332 6.78 -4.66 -7.04
C ASP A 332 6.91 -3.58 -5.95
N GLU A 333 6.70 -4.01 -4.71
CA GLU A 333 6.66 -3.12 -3.56
C GLU A 333 8.05 -2.55 -3.22
N GLY A 334 8.13 -1.24 -3.00
CA GLY A 334 9.38 -0.59 -2.65
C GLY A 334 9.34 0.92 -2.63
N VAL A 335 10.41 1.51 -2.10
CA VAL A 335 10.65 2.95 -2.15
C VAL A 335 11.65 3.24 -3.26
N PHE A 336 11.31 4.21 -4.11
CA PHE A 336 12.09 4.62 -5.26
C PHE A 336 12.46 6.10 -5.15
N LEU A 337 13.73 6.40 -5.43
CA LEU A 337 14.26 7.75 -5.56
C LEU A 337 14.39 8.07 -7.06
N PHE A 338 13.77 9.17 -7.47
CA PHE A 338 13.91 9.77 -8.79
C PHE A 338 14.75 11.04 -8.63
N THR A 339 16.04 10.95 -8.94
CA THR A 339 16.96 12.07 -8.87
C THR A 339 16.90 12.88 -10.15
N ASN A 340 16.64 14.17 -10.02
CA ASN A 340 16.50 15.08 -11.14
C ASN A 340 17.87 15.44 -11.73
N LYS A 341 18.04 15.22 -13.03
CA LYS A 341 19.28 15.53 -13.77
C LYS A 341 19.14 16.75 -14.66
N GLY A 342 18.06 17.51 -14.49
CA GLY A 342 17.67 18.61 -15.36
C GLY A 342 17.17 18.12 -16.71
N ASN A 343 16.76 19.07 -17.56
CA ASN A 343 16.26 18.79 -18.91
C ASN A 343 15.12 17.75 -18.94
N ASN A 344 14.30 17.71 -17.88
CA ASN A 344 13.18 16.75 -17.70
C ASN A 344 13.60 15.28 -17.62
N LYS A 345 14.84 15.00 -17.18
CA LYS A 345 15.33 13.63 -16.97
C LYS A 345 15.41 13.31 -15.48
N MET A 346 14.78 12.19 -15.10
CA MET A 346 14.88 11.61 -13.77
C MET A 346 15.72 10.33 -13.84
N GLU A 347 16.77 10.23 -13.03
CA GLU A 347 17.47 8.98 -12.77
C GLU A 347 16.73 8.22 -11.66
N THR A 348 16.32 6.98 -11.92
CA THR A 348 15.55 6.17 -10.97
C THR A 348 16.45 5.17 -10.25
N ARG A 349 16.38 5.15 -8.92
CA ARG A 349 17.01 4.14 -8.06
C ARG A 349 15.98 3.53 -7.12
N GLN A 350 15.91 2.20 -7.08
CA GLN A 350 15.20 1.50 -6.01
C GLN A 350 16.06 1.53 -4.75
N VAL A 351 15.57 2.16 -3.68
CA VAL A 351 16.33 2.30 -2.43
C VAL A 351 15.91 1.28 -1.37
N LEU A 352 14.66 0.81 -1.44
CA LEU A 352 14.14 -0.30 -0.63
C LEU A 352 13.21 -1.17 -1.49
N ARG A 353 13.19 -2.48 -1.21
CA ARG A 353 12.31 -3.46 -1.87
C ARG A 353 11.70 -4.38 -0.82
N PHE A 354 10.41 -4.67 -0.96
CA PHE A 354 9.67 -5.49 -0.01
C PHE A 354 8.99 -6.67 -0.71
N PRO A 355 8.73 -7.79 0.00
CA PRO A 355 7.90 -8.85 -0.54
C PRO A 355 6.46 -8.37 -0.78
N PRO A 356 5.78 -8.81 -1.86
CA PRO A 356 4.41 -8.38 -2.18
C PRO A 356 3.37 -8.76 -1.12
N SER A 357 3.69 -9.69 -0.22
CA SER A 357 2.77 -10.08 0.86
C SER A 357 2.79 -9.11 2.05
N TYR A 358 3.74 -8.16 2.09
CA TYR A 358 3.85 -7.17 3.16
C TYR A 358 2.68 -6.21 3.16
N GLY A 359 2.16 -5.84 1.99
CA GLY A 359 1.11 -4.84 1.87
C GLY A 359 1.62 -3.49 2.35
N SER A 360 2.56 -2.91 1.61
CA SER A 360 3.10 -1.57 1.84
C SER A 360 1.98 -0.52 1.92
N THR A 361 1.99 0.34 2.94
CA THR A 361 0.89 1.28 3.20
C THR A 361 1.32 2.75 3.27
N TRP A 362 2.49 3.04 3.85
CA TRP A 362 2.98 4.43 3.96
C TRP A 362 4.50 4.49 4.13
N PHE A 363 5.07 5.66 3.84
CA PHE A 363 6.40 6.03 4.33
C PHE A 363 6.47 7.52 4.67
N ASP A 364 7.27 7.85 5.68
CA ASP A 364 7.70 9.20 6.04
C ASP A 364 9.22 9.31 5.87
N LEU A 365 9.71 10.52 5.61
CA LEU A 365 11.12 10.79 5.33
C LEU A 365 11.62 11.86 6.29
N VAL A 366 12.40 11.44 7.28
CA VAL A 366 12.81 12.25 8.42
C VAL A 366 14.24 11.89 8.83
N ASP A 367 15.05 12.86 9.23
CA ASP A 367 16.37 12.60 9.81
C ASP A 367 16.19 12.10 11.25
N PHE A 368 16.05 10.77 11.42
CA PHE A 368 15.64 10.16 12.68
C PHE A 368 16.78 10.14 13.69
N ASN A 369 18.01 9.97 13.21
CA ASN A 369 19.21 9.92 14.03
C ASN A 369 19.99 11.25 14.11
N ARG A 370 19.52 12.29 13.40
CA ARG A 370 20.10 13.65 13.36
C ARG A 370 21.50 13.69 12.74
N ASP A 371 21.78 12.83 11.76
CA ASP A 371 23.07 12.80 11.06
C ASP A 371 23.12 13.69 9.80
N GLY A 372 22.00 14.34 9.47
CA GLY A 372 21.85 15.22 8.31
C GLY A 372 21.37 14.52 7.05
N TYR A 373 21.14 13.21 7.09
CA TYR A 373 20.61 12.41 5.99
C TYR A 373 19.21 11.88 6.35
N PRO A 374 18.17 12.26 5.60
CA PRO A 374 16.83 11.73 5.82
C PRO A 374 16.77 10.19 5.78
N ASP A 375 16.17 9.62 6.83
CA ASP A 375 15.87 8.22 7.04
C ASP A 375 14.44 7.89 6.60
N ILE A 376 14.15 6.60 6.36
CA ILE A 376 12.81 6.15 5.97
C ILE A 376 12.13 5.48 7.15
N VAL A 377 10.97 6.00 7.54
CA VAL A 377 10.02 5.26 8.40
C VAL A 377 8.91 4.70 7.53
N TYR A 378 8.80 3.37 7.49
CA TYR A 378 7.94 2.62 6.58
C TYR A 378 6.91 1.83 7.36
N THR A 379 5.68 1.73 6.82
CA THR A 379 4.65 0.85 7.35
C THR A 379 4.16 -0.15 6.32
N CYS A 380 3.86 -1.34 6.82
CA CYS A 380 3.16 -2.37 6.06
C CYS A 380 2.12 -3.07 6.93
N GLY A 381 1.04 -3.50 6.29
CA GLY A 381 -0.09 -4.06 6.98
C GLY A 381 -1.39 -4.05 6.21
N ASP A 382 -1.40 -3.70 4.92
CA ASP A 382 -2.61 -3.92 4.14
C ASP A 382 -2.94 -5.42 4.12
N ASN A 383 -4.21 -5.71 4.39
CA ASN A 383 -4.72 -7.07 4.57
C ASN A 383 -6.09 -7.25 3.92
N ALA A 384 -6.51 -6.31 3.06
CA ALA A 384 -7.74 -6.42 2.27
C ALA A 384 -7.59 -7.30 1.01
N ASP A 385 -6.37 -7.74 0.70
CA ASP A 385 -6.09 -8.59 -0.46
C ASP A 385 -6.50 -10.06 -0.24
N TYR A 386 -6.14 -10.92 -1.20
CA TYR A 386 -6.40 -12.37 -1.22
C TYR A 386 -5.80 -13.17 -0.04
N THR A 387 -5.13 -12.51 0.90
CA THR A 387 -4.42 -13.13 2.03
C THR A 387 -4.75 -12.45 3.38
N PRO A 388 -6.04 -12.40 3.80
CA PRO A 388 -6.48 -11.62 4.97
C PRO A 388 -6.15 -12.32 6.30
N ILE A 389 -4.87 -12.62 6.52
CA ILE A 389 -4.34 -13.30 7.70
C ILE A 389 -3.45 -12.35 8.51
N LEU A 390 -3.32 -12.58 9.81
CA LEU A 390 -2.37 -11.83 10.62
C LEU A 390 -0.94 -12.25 10.24
N LYS A 391 -0.09 -11.27 9.94
CA LYS A 391 1.27 -11.50 9.45
C LYS A 391 2.29 -10.94 10.46
N PRO A 392 3.31 -11.73 10.84
CA PRO A 392 4.26 -11.35 11.89
C PRO A 392 5.11 -10.14 11.52
N TYR A 393 5.20 -9.82 10.24
CA TYR A 393 5.99 -8.72 9.67
C TYR A 393 5.18 -7.42 9.47
N HIS A 394 3.88 -7.38 9.77
CA HIS A 394 3.13 -6.11 9.76
C HIS A 394 3.59 -5.17 10.89
N GLY A 395 3.79 -3.89 10.59
CA GLY A 395 4.22 -2.94 11.61
C GLY A 395 4.91 -1.69 11.06
N VAL A 396 5.70 -1.08 11.93
CA VAL A 396 6.51 0.11 11.64
C VAL A 396 7.97 -0.27 11.60
N TYR A 397 8.67 0.14 10.55
CA TYR A 397 10.09 -0.06 10.34
C TYR A 397 10.81 1.29 10.30
N ILE A 398 12.04 1.35 10.83
CA ILE A 398 12.95 2.48 10.64
C ILE A 398 14.16 1.98 9.86
N PHE A 399 14.44 2.61 8.73
CA PHE A 399 15.62 2.35 7.90
C PHE A 399 16.52 3.56 7.90
N LEU A 400 17.75 3.40 8.38
CA LEU A 400 18.73 4.48 8.42
C LEU A 400 19.48 4.63 7.11
N ASN A 401 19.68 5.86 6.70
CA ASN A 401 20.44 6.23 5.52
C ASN A 401 21.93 6.36 5.84
N ASP A 402 22.81 5.81 5.01
CA ASP A 402 24.27 5.93 5.16
C ASP A 402 24.86 7.19 4.49
N GLY A 403 23.99 8.12 4.07
CA GLY A 403 24.34 9.30 3.29
C GLY A 403 24.65 9.04 1.81
N LYS A 404 24.55 7.78 1.36
CA LYS A 404 24.74 7.35 -0.04
C LYS A 404 23.49 6.68 -0.61
N ASN A 405 22.35 6.88 0.05
CA ASN A 405 21.06 6.25 -0.27
C ASN A 405 21.08 4.72 -0.14
N ASN A 406 21.94 4.17 0.74
CA ASN A 406 21.82 2.79 1.18
C ASN A 406 21.10 2.79 2.53
N PHE A 407 19.96 2.12 2.57
CA PHE A 407 19.08 2.12 3.73
C PHE A 407 19.16 0.77 4.46
N ASN A 408 19.45 0.81 5.76
CA ASN A 408 19.57 -0.39 6.59
C ASN A 408 18.52 -0.39 7.69
N GLN A 409 17.81 -1.52 7.86
CA GLN A 409 16.80 -1.65 8.92
C GLN A 409 17.47 -1.52 10.29
N LYS A 410 17.05 -0.52 11.07
CA LYS A 410 17.51 -0.29 12.44
C LYS A 410 16.52 -0.76 13.48
N TYR A 411 15.22 -0.64 13.19
CA TYR A 411 14.16 -0.90 14.16
C TYR A 411 12.92 -1.48 13.49
N PHE A 412 12.18 -2.30 14.24
CA PHE A 412 10.87 -2.82 13.86
C PHE A 412 9.97 -2.87 15.11
N TYR A 413 8.76 -2.33 14.99
CA TYR A 413 7.71 -2.48 16.00
C TYR A 413 6.48 -3.17 15.39
N PRO A 414 6.06 -4.34 15.92
CA PRO A 414 4.98 -5.11 15.35
C PRO A 414 3.61 -4.49 15.65
N ILE A 415 2.84 -4.23 14.59
CA ILE A 415 1.45 -3.78 14.66
C ILE A 415 0.70 -4.53 13.56
N ASN A 416 -0.25 -5.38 13.94
CA ASN A 416 -1.09 -6.03 12.93
C ASN A 416 -1.88 -4.96 12.18
N GLY A 417 -1.87 -5.00 10.85
CA GLY A 417 -2.68 -4.11 10.04
C GLY A 417 -2.17 -2.68 9.92
N CYS A 418 -0.89 -2.42 10.24
CA CYS A 418 -0.32 -1.08 10.27
C CYS A 418 -0.47 -0.37 8.91
N TYR A 419 -1.10 0.80 8.95
CA TYR A 419 -1.57 1.48 7.74
C TYR A 419 -0.90 2.83 7.50
N LYS A 420 -0.48 3.52 8.56
CA LYS A 420 0.26 4.78 8.45
C LYS A 420 0.99 5.08 9.74
N ALA A 421 2.18 5.65 9.63
CA ALA A 421 2.93 6.23 10.74
C ALA A 421 3.38 7.65 10.39
N LEU A 422 3.32 8.56 11.35
CA LEU A 422 3.83 9.93 11.26
C LEU A 422 4.83 10.16 12.39
N VAL A 423 5.96 10.76 12.05
CA VAL A 423 7.15 10.80 12.92
C VAL A 423 7.48 12.24 13.30
N ARG A 424 7.25 12.64 14.54
CA ARG A 424 7.45 14.03 14.99
C ARG A 424 7.95 14.04 16.43
N ASP A 425 8.61 15.13 16.80
CA ASP A 425 8.95 15.43 18.19
C ASP A 425 7.69 15.98 18.90
N PHE A 426 6.84 15.09 19.42
CA PHE A 426 5.54 15.47 19.97
C PHE A 426 5.64 16.10 21.36
N ASP A 427 6.67 15.76 22.12
CA ASP A 427 6.90 16.28 23.47
C ASP A 427 8.02 17.32 23.57
N LYS A 428 8.72 17.59 22.46
CA LYS A 428 9.79 18.58 22.34
C LYS A 428 11.04 18.23 23.16
N ASP A 429 11.25 16.94 23.45
CA ASP A 429 12.50 16.47 24.08
C ASP A 429 13.64 16.29 23.05
N GLY A 430 13.31 16.36 21.76
CA GLY A 430 14.21 16.27 20.64
C GLY A 430 14.27 14.88 20.01
N ASP A 431 13.90 13.83 20.71
CA ASP A 431 13.81 12.51 20.09
C ASP A 431 12.52 12.42 19.28
N LEU A 432 12.60 11.87 18.05
CA LEU A 432 11.41 11.71 17.24
C LEU A 432 10.55 10.55 17.78
N ASP A 433 9.29 10.86 18.07
CA ASP A 433 8.24 9.90 18.43
C ASP A 433 7.47 9.44 17.18
N ILE A 434 6.67 8.38 17.32
CA ILE A 434 5.89 7.81 16.22
C ILE A 434 4.42 7.65 16.63
N ALA A 435 3.52 8.30 15.90
CA ALA A 435 2.09 8.00 15.93
C ALA A 435 1.77 7.03 14.79
N ALA A 436 1.17 5.88 15.08
CA ALA A 436 0.84 4.85 14.10
C ALA A 436 -0.63 4.43 14.19
N ILE A 437 -1.26 4.19 13.04
CA ILE A 437 -2.63 3.66 12.94
C ILE A 437 -2.65 2.29 12.28
N SER A 438 -3.67 1.51 12.61
CA SER A 438 -3.94 0.20 12.01
C SER A 438 -5.37 0.12 11.46
N PHE A 439 -5.49 -0.28 10.20
CA PHE A 439 -6.79 -0.49 9.55
C PHE A 439 -7.30 -1.92 9.75
N PHE A 440 -6.39 -2.87 9.95
CA PHE A 440 -6.68 -4.29 10.21
C PHE A 440 -6.08 -4.77 11.54
N PRO A 441 -6.42 -4.15 12.69
CA PRO A 441 -5.93 -4.63 13.97
C PRO A 441 -6.45 -6.03 14.24
N SER A 442 -5.70 -6.80 15.05
CA SER A 442 -6.18 -8.11 15.51
C SER A 442 -7.45 -7.92 16.34
N SER A 443 -8.43 -8.82 16.17
CA SER A 443 -9.61 -8.85 17.04
C SER A 443 -9.27 -9.11 18.52
N LEU A 444 -8.08 -9.68 18.79
CA LEU A 444 -7.55 -9.88 20.14
C LEU A 444 -6.91 -8.62 20.73
N GLN A 445 -6.60 -7.63 19.90
CA GLN A 445 -5.93 -6.37 20.29
C GLN A 445 -6.50 -5.19 19.49
N PRO A 446 -7.82 -4.92 19.58
CA PRO A 446 -8.47 -3.84 18.82
C PRO A 446 -7.93 -2.46 19.17
N GLU A 447 -7.34 -2.30 20.36
CA GLU A 447 -6.67 -1.06 20.78
C GLU A 447 -5.46 -0.70 19.91
N GLU A 448 -4.92 -1.61 19.10
CA GLU A 448 -3.86 -1.31 18.13
C GLU A 448 -4.31 -0.46 16.94
N ALA A 449 -5.62 -0.19 16.81
CA ALA A 449 -6.14 0.78 15.87
C ALA A 449 -5.35 2.10 15.91
N PHE A 450 -4.84 2.47 17.09
CA PHE A 450 -3.84 3.52 17.29
C PHE A 450 -2.73 3.09 18.25
N THR A 451 -1.48 3.40 17.92
CA THR A 451 -0.31 3.18 18.76
C THR A 451 0.57 4.43 18.74
N PHE A 452 0.86 4.98 19.92
CA PHE A 452 1.86 6.02 20.08
C PHE A 452 3.14 5.41 20.66
N LEU A 453 4.25 5.55 19.96
CA LEU A 453 5.57 5.10 20.39
C LEU A 453 6.36 6.33 20.82
N LYS A 454 6.46 6.54 22.14
CA LYS A 454 7.31 7.58 22.71
C LYS A 454 8.76 7.12 22.70
N ASN A 455 9.63 7.81 22.00
CA ASN A 455 11.05 7.58 22.02
C ASN A 455 11.63 8.08 23.36
N ASN A 456 12.45 7.27 24.00
CA ASN A 456 13.11 7.60 25.26
C ASN A 456 14.63 7.70 25.06
N GLY A 457 15.03 8.01 23.81
CA GLY A 457 16.41 8.00 23.34
C GLY A 457 16.89 6.64 22.82
N GLY A 458 17.82 6.68 21.88
CA GLY A 458 18.55 5.49 21.41
C GLY A 458 17.68 4.37 20.81
N TYR A 459 16.55 4.73 20.19
CA TYR A 459 15.53 3.79 19.67
C TYR A 459 14.80 2.98 20.77
N GLY A 460 14.86 3.42 22.03
CA GLY A 460 14.11 2.83 23.13
C GLY A 460 12.68 3.38 23.18
N PHE A 461 11.70 2.64 22.67
CA PHE A 461 10.31 3.10 22.63
C PHE A 461 9.46 2.57 23.79
N SER A 462 8.62 3.46 24.32
CA SER A 462 7.49 3.12 25.18
C SER A 462 6.21 3.18 24.35
N ALA A 463 5.42 2.10 24.36
CA ALA A 463 4.20 2.02 23.55
C ALA A 463 2.95 2.38 24.37
N TYR A 464 2.10 3.22 23.79
CA TYR A 464 0.85 3.69 24.37
C TYR A 464 -0.32 3.44 23.42
N LYS A 465 -1.49 3.11 23.97
CA LYS A 465 -2.73 2.84 23.22
C LYS A 465 -3.87 3.73 23.73
N LEU A 466 -4.90 3.88 22.92
CA LEU A 466 -6.11 4.60 23.33
C LEU A 466 -6.78 3.88 24.52
N PRO A 467 -7.46 4.63 25.41
CA PRO A 467 -8.31 4.05 26.43
C PRO A 467 -9.34 3.09 25.83
N ILE A 468 -9.66 2.03 26.57
CA ILE A 468 -10.72 1.08 26.22
C ILE A 468 -12.03 1.84 26.00
N ASN A 469 -12.79 1.46 24.97
CA ASN A 469 -14.05 2.09 24.54
C ASN A 469 -13.92 3.46 23.85
N THR A 470 -12.71 3.93 23.54
CA THR A 470 -12.57 5.03 22.57
C THR A 470 -13.23 4.60 21.26
N PRO A 471 -14.12 5.39 20.65
CA PRO A 471 -14.87 4.99 19.45
C PRO A 471 -13.99 5.09 18.19
N PHE A 472 -12.91 4.30 18.17
CA PHE A 472 -11.90 4.25 17.13
C PHE A 472 -11.32 2.83 17.07
N GLU A 473 -11.94 1.99 16.26
CA GLU A 473 -11.56 0.57 16.15
C GLU A 473 -10.68 0.26 14.92
N LYS A 474 -10.63 1.17 13.94
CA LYS A 474 -9.83 1.01 12.72
C LYS A 474 -9.34 2.35 12.21
N GLY A 475 -8.04 2.58 12.20
CA GLY A 475 -7.44 3.80 11.66
C GLY A 475 -7.05 3.64 10.20
N ILE A 476 -7.57 4.50 9.32
CA ILE A 476 -7.30 4.46 7.88
C ILE A 476 -6.57 5.72 7.37
N THR A 477 -6.81 6.87 7.98
CA THR A 477 -6.13 8.13 7.64
C THR A 477 -5.69 8.86 8.90
N MET A 478 -4.63 9.66 8.77
CA MET A 478 -4.05 10.40 9.89
C MET A 478 -3.34 11.65 9.39
N ASP A 479 -3.48 12.73 10.15
CA ASP A 479 -2.78 14.00 9.94
C ASP A 479 -2.29 14.59 11.27
N VAL A 480 -1.29 15.45 11.21
CA VAL A 480 -0.67 16.07 12.40
C VAL A 480 -0.48 17.57 12.17
N ALA A 481 -1.04 18.38 13.04
CA ALA A 481 -0.90 19.83 13.02
C ALA A 481 -1.21 20.45 14.39
N ASP A 482 -0.67 21.64 14.63
CA ASP A 482 -1.00 22.47 15.81
C ASP A 482 -2.39 23.12 15.65
N LEU A 483 -3.46 22.37 15.94
CA LEU A 483 -4.81 22.72 15.49
C LEU A 483 -5.34 23.98 16.18
N ASP A 484 -5.09 24.15 17.48
CA ASP A 484 -5.50 25.32 18.27
C ASP A 484 -4.44 26.43 18.37
N ARG A 485 -3.25 26.22 17.79
CA ARG A 485 -2.14 27.19 17.77
C ARG A 485 -1.52 27.41 19.14
N ASP A 486 -1.52 26.39 19.99
CA ASP A 486 -0.82 26.39 21.27
C ASP A 486 0.68 26.04 21.14
N GLY A 487 1.12 25.72 19.92
CA GLY A 487 2.50 25.39 19.58
C GLY A 487 2.85 23.91 19.78
N ARG A 488 1.89 23.05 20.15
CA ARG A 488 2.05 21.59 20.23
C ARG A 488 1.33 20.93 19.07
N LEU A 489 1.85 19.81 18.60
CA LEU A 489 1.27 19.10 17.47
C LEU A 489 0.16 18.15 17.95
N ASP A 490 -1.06 18.37 17.47
CA ASP A 490 -2.20 17.47 17.67
C ASP A 490 -2.24 16.39 16.60
N ILE A 491 -2.90 15.27 16.90
CA ILE A 491 -3.06 14.15 15.96
C ILE A 491 -4.54 14.00 15.59
N LEU A 492 -4.84 13.98 14.30
CA LEU A 492 -6.16 13.72 13.77
C LEU A 492 -6.21 12.30 13.24
N LEU A 493 -7.21 11.52 13.67
CA LEU A 493 -7.32 10.10 13.34
C LEU A 493 -8.64 9.86 12.59
N GLY A 494 -8.55 9.47 11.32
CA GLY A 494 -9.67 9.08 10.48
C GLY A 494 -9.99 7.60 10.63
N ASN A 495 -11.27 7.32 10.84
CA ASN A 495 -11.81 6.01 11.18
C ASN A 495 -12.31 5.26 9.93
N GLY A 496 -12.09 3.95 9.92
CA GLY A 496 -12.49 2.98 8.91
C GLY A 496 -13.46 1.92 9.47
N PHE A 497 -14.36 2.32 10.36
CA PHE A 497 -15.29 1.43 11.04
C PHE A 497 -16.38 0.88 10.12
N TYR A 498 -16.65 -0.42 10.20
CA TYR A 498 -17.77 -1.07 9.52
C TYR A 498 -18.42 -2.09 10.44
N ASN A 499 -19.70 -1.89 10.75
CA ASN A 499 -20.51 -2.80 11.55
C ASN A 499 -21.54 -3.51 10.66
N SER A 500 -21.26 -4.75 10.29
CA SER A 500 -22.17 -5.62 9.54
C SER A 500 -23.32 -6.18 10.37
N ASN A 501 -23.24 -6.11 11.70
CA ASN A 501 -24.29 -6.65 12.56
C ASN A 501 -25.43 -5.63 12.72
N GLU A 502 -26.54 -5.88 12.03
CA GLU A 502 -27.71 -5.00 12.09
C GLU A 502 -28.25 -4.81 13.51
N LYS A 503 -28.11 -5.81 14.38
CA LYS A 503 -28.58 -5.77 15.77
C LYS A 503 -27.66 -4.99 16.69
N ASP A 504 -26.42 -4.76 16.31
CA ASP A 504 -25.48 -3.95 17.08
C ASP A 504 -25.74 -2.46 16.79
N PRO A 505 -26.18 -1.66 17.77
CA PRO A 505 -26.50 -0.25 17.56
C PRO A 505 -25.27 0.65 17.52
N ARG A 506 -24.06 0.13 17.77
CA ARG A 506 -22.82 0.92 17.86
C ARG A 506 -22.58 1.69 16.57
N LYS A 507 -22.29 2.98 16.75
CA LYS A 507 -21.84 3.92 15.72
C LYS A 507 -20.51 4.52 16.15
N GLN A 508 -19.65 4.80 15.20
CA GLN A 508 -18.39 5.49 15.44
C GLN A 508 -18.33 6.79 14.62
N PRO A 509 -17.58 7.80 15.08
CA PRO A 509 -17.35 9.01 14.30
C PRO A 509 -16.43 8.72 13.11
N LEU A 510 -16.55 9.52 12.05
CA LEU A 510 -15.55 9.58 10.98
C LEU A 510 -14.15 9.86 11.53
N PHE A 511 -14.00 10.68 12.56
CA PHE A 511 -12.68 10.98 13.10
C PHE A 511 -12.70 11.29 14.59
N ILE A 512 -11.52 11.20 15.21
CA ILE A 512 -11.24 11.73 16.54
C ILE A 512 -9.99 12.62 16.47
N VAL A 513 -9.81 13.49 17.47
CA VAL A 513 -8.62 14.32 17.61
C VAL A 513 -7.94 14.01 18.94
N LEU A 514 -6.63 13.82 18.92
CA LEU A 514 -5.79 13.70 20.10
C LEU A 514 -5.10 15.04 20.31
N ARG A 515 -5.57 15.79 21.31
CA ARG A 515 -5.01 17.09 21.69
C ARG A 515 -3.79 16.90 22.56
N ASN A 516 -2.68 17.51 22.18
CA ASN A 516 -1.40 17.29 22.82
C ASN A 516 -1.29 18.06 24.15
N ASN A 517 -1.09 17.32 25.24
CA ASN A 517 -0.95 17.85 26.59
C ASN A 517 0.44 17.56 27.20
N PHE A 518 1.45 17.26 26.40
CA PHE A 518 2.83 17.22 26.88
C PHE A 518 3.18 18.59 27.51
N LYS A 519 3.83 18.54 28.68
CA LYS A 519 4.11 19.71 29.52
C LYS A 519 5.47 20.31 29.24
#